data_AF-A0A268S7M7-F1
#
_entry.id   AF-A0A268S7M7-F1
#
_cell.length_a   1.000
_cell.length_b   1.000
_cell.length_c   1.000
_cell.angle_alpha   90.00
_cell.angle_beta   90.00
_cell.angle_gamma   90.00
#
_symmetry.space_group_name_H-M   'P 1'
#
loop_
_entity.id
_entity.type
_entity.pdbx_description
1 polymer ?
#
loop_
_entity_poly.entity_id
_entity_poly.type
_entity_poly.pdbx_seq_one_letter_code
_entity_poly.pdbx_strand_id
1 'polypeptide(L)'
;MKRLLIGLSSLMVLSTYLTACQGTNDEEQVNGIEEGESEVHTDEDHAAEDHSHNGTNDFEAPESIKIEGVADHYHTGDAIELTAVLDEETEYDHWHWYSRESADEEWEVVSGQETDTFTGEATIDGLEIKAVLFDHDHEANVQSAPVVVVIDDHHGHDEESRQIYQGYFEDSQVEDRELSDWEGDWQSVYPYLLSGDLDEVFEHKAEDGDKTADEYKQYYTVGYETDVDRIIIEDNIVTFFENDNEYAGEYESDGYEILTYEAGNRGVRFIFKLVDGSDGMPQYIQFSDHNIFPVDSHHFHLYWGDDREELLEEVTHWPTYYPSELDEDGIVRDMLAH
;
A
#
# COMPACT_ATOMS: atom_id res chain seq x y z
N MET A 1 -18.24 58.05 -9.63
CA MET A 1 -18.12 58.81 -10.91
C MET A 1 -16.67 58.71 -11.39
N LYS A 2 -16.48 58.57 -12.72
CA LYS A 2 -15.21 58.41 -13.50
C LYS A 2 -14.55 57.03 -13.31
N ARG A 3 -14.75 56.00 -14.16
CA ARG A 3 -14.48 55.83 -15.62
C ARG A 3 -13.06 56.23 -16.03
N LEU A 4 -12.24 55.23 -16.36
CA LEU A 4 -11.17 55.34 -17.35
C LEU A 4 -11.27 54.15 -18.31
N LEU A 5 -11.55 54.46 -19.58
CA LEU A 5 -11.42 53.56 -20.72
C LEU A 5 -9.96 53.57 -21.17
N ILE A 6 -9.41 52.42 -21.55
CA ILE A 6 -8.35 52.31 -22.56
C ILE A 6 -8.74 51.15 -23.47
N GLY A 7 -8.82 51.42 -24.77
CA GLY A 7 -8.81 50.42 -25.83
C GLY A 7 -7.75 50.80 -26.86
N LEU A 8 -7.10 49.81 -27.48
CA LEU A 8 -7.23 49.49 -28.91
C LEU A 8 -6.23 48.39 -29.35
N SER A 9 -6.78 47.39 -30.05
CA SER A 9 -6.33 46.74 -31.30
C SER A 9 -4.93 46.15 -31.52
N SER A 10 -4.92 44.85 -31.88
CA SER A 10 -4.33 44.27 -33.12
C SER A 10 -4.73 42.78 -33.20
N LEU A 11 -5.65 42.35 -34.07
CA LEU A 11 -5.53 41.99 -35.50
C LEU A 11 -4.80 40.65 -35.79
N MET A 12 -5.61 39.58 -35.87
CA MET A 12 -5.72 38.54 -36.92
C MET A 12 -4.51 37.63 -37.25
N VAL A 13 -4.74 36.30 -37.34
CA VAL A 13 -4.56 35.48 -38.58
C VAL A 13 -4.93 33.99 -38.36
N LEU A 14 -5.78 33.51 -39.28
CA LEU A 14 -6.02 32.16 -39.83
C LEU A 14 -6.15 30.93 -38.92
N SER A 15 -7.36 30.36 -38.94
CA SER A 15 -7.58 28.91 -38.83
C SER A 15 -8.49 28.46 -39.96
N THR A 16 -7.95 27.67 -40.90
CA THR A 16 -8.73 26.80 -41.79
C THR A 16 -7.91 25.56 -42.12
N TYR A 17 -8.37 24.39 -41.66
CA TYR A 17 -8.14 23.13 -42.35
C TYR A 17 -9.47 22.39 -42.49
N LEU A 18 -10.01 22.42 -43.71
CA LEU A 18 -10.76 21.31 -44.32
C LEU A 18 -9.69 20.26 -44.69
N THR A 19 -9.90 18.95 -44.75
CA THR A 19 -11.00 18.22 -45.41
C THR A 19 -10.89 16.74 -45.03
N ALA A 20 -12.04 16.08 -44.90
CA ALA A 20 -12.19 14.63 -44.87
C ALA A 20 -11.86 13.97 -46.23
N CYS A 21 -11.47 12.69 -46.21
CA CYS A 21 -11.73 11.75 -47.31
C CYS A 21 -11.91 10.32 -46.75
N GLN A 22 -13.13 9.80 -46.87
CA GLN A 22 -13.45 8.37 -46.92
C GLN A 22 -13.11 7.82 -48.31
N GLY A 23 -12.82 6.52 -48.41
CA GLY A 23 -12.76 5.79 -49.68
C GLY A 23 -12.73 4.29 -49.49
N THR A 24 -13.83 3.63 -49.88
CA THR A 24 -14.11 2.18 -49.84
C THR A 24 -13.79 1.49 -51.18
N ASN A 25 -13.51 0.18 -51.07
CA ASN A 25 -13.93 -0.94 -51.95
C ASN A 25 -13.25 -1.29 -53.30
N ASP A 26 -13.01 -2.61 -53.41
CA ASP A 26 -13.27 -3.55 -54.54
C ASP A 26 -12.12 -4.25 -55.29
N GLU A 27 -12.16 -5.60 -55.17
CA GLU A 27 -12.17 -6.65 -56.22
C GLU A 27 -10.90 -7.38 -56.74
N GLU A 28 -11.17 -8.66 -57.06
CA GLU A 28 -10.34 -9.83 -57.39
C GLU A 28 -9.66 -9.82 -58.78
N GLN A 29 -8.56 -10.60 -58.95
CA GLN A 29 -8.53 -11.87 -59.74
C GLN A 29 -7.11 -12.37 -60.13
N VAL A 30 -6.83 -13.62 -59.72
CA VAL A 30 -6.37 -14.82 -60.48
C VAL A 30 -5.09 -14.81 -61.35
N ASN A 31 -4.17 -15.76 -61.05
CA ASN A 31 -3.69 -16.80 -61.98
C ASN A 31 -2.93 -17.96 -61.29
N GLY A 32 -3.27 -19.22 -61.66
CA GLY A 32 -2.65 -20.49 -61.21
C GLY A 32 -1.30 -20.82 -61.87
N ILE A 33 -0.57 -21.87 -61.46
CA ILE A 33 -0.68 -23.26 -61.97
C ILE A 33 0.17 -24.26 -61.11
N GLU A 34 -0.44 -25.43 -60.87
CA GLU A 34 0.01 -26.85 -60.70
C GLU A 34 1.09 -27.38 -59.71
N GLU A 35 0.58 -28.31 -58.87
CA GLU A 35 0.99 -29.69 -58.52
C GLU A 35 2.38 -30.03 -57.94
N GLY A 36 2.37 -30.72 -56.79
CA GLY A 36 3.52 -31.49 -56.32
C GLY A 36 3.43 -32.01 -54.87
N GLU A 37 2.71 -33.13 -54.71
CA GLU A 37 2.93 -34.21 -53.73
C GLU A 37 2.58 -34.02 -52.23
N SER A 38 1.82 -35.02 -51.79
CA SER A 38 1.34 -35.30 -50.44
C SER A 38 2.38 -36.17 -49.73
N GLU A 39 2.80 -35.77 -48.54
CA GLU A 39 3.32 -36.70 -47.54
C GLU A 39 2.59 -36.47 -46.21
N VAL A 40 1.92 -37.53 -45.78
CA VAL A 40 1.27 -37.69 -44.48
C VAL A 40 2.37 -38.10 -43.51
N HIS A 41 2.69 -37.24 -42.55
CA HIS A 41 3.37 -37.64 -41.34
C HIS A 41 2.36 -37.67 -40.20
N THR A 42 2.18 -38.89 -39.69
CA THR A 42 1.44 -39.22 -38.48
C THR A 42 2.22 -38.71 -37.28
N ASP A 43 1.67 -37.74 -36.56
CA ASP A 43 2.14 -37.40 -35.22
C ASP A 43 1.89 -38.59 -34.30
N GLU A 44 2.97 -39.11 -33.73
CA GLU A 44 2.93 -40.14 -32.70
C GLU A 44 2.37 -39.53 -31.42
N ASP A 45 1.32 -40.18 -30.91
CA ASP A 45 0.72 -39.93 -29.60
C ASP A 45 1.80 -39.93 -28.51
N HIS A 46 2.22 -38.75 -28.06
CA HIS A 46 2.80 -38.60 -26.72
C HIS A 46 1.66 -38.72 -25.72
N ALA A 47 1.45 -39.95 -25.25
CA ALA A 47 0.66 -40.22 -24.07
C ALA A 47 1.23 -39.40 -22.91
N ALA A 48 0.49 -38.38 -22.49
CA ALA A 48 0.66 -37.77 -21.19
C ALA A 48 0.48 -38.88 -20.16
N GLU A 49 1.56 -39.26 -19.46
CA GLU A 49 1.45 -40.03 -18.25
C GLU A 49 0.78 -39.12 -17.21
N ASP A 50 -0.54 -39.28 -17.12
CA ASP A 50 -1.38 -38.81 -16.03
C ASP A 50 -0.96 -39.57 -14.76
N HIS A 51 0.06 -39.05 -14.07
CA HIS A 51 0.34 -39.44 -12.70
C HIS A 51 -0.72 -38.81 -11.80
N SER A 52 -1.86 -39.51 -11.71
CA SER A 52 -2.87 -39.33 -10.68
C SER A 52 -2.24 -39.55 -9.30
N HIS A 53 -1.70 -38.48 -8.71
CA HIS A 53 -1.49 -38.40 -7.27
C HIS A 53 -2.82 -38.03 -6.63
N ASN A 54 -3.64 -39.05 -6.36
CA ASN A 54 -4.72 -38.95 -5.39
C ASN A 54 -4.11 -39.02 -3.97
N GLY A 55 -3.29 -38.04 -3.64
CA GLY A 55 -2.67 -37.83 -2.34
C GLY A 55 -3.02 -36.42 -1.87
N THR A 56 -3.42 -36.30 -0.61
CA THR A 56 -3.54 -35.00 0.06
C THR A 56 -2.18 -34.28 -0.07
N ASN A 57 -2.16 -33.00 -0.47
CA ASN A 57 -0.94 -32.16 -0.54
C ASN A 57 -0.44 -31.74 0.87
N ASP A 58 -0.64 -32.66 1.82
CA ASP A 58 -0.17 -32.60 3.19
C ASP A 58 1.07 -33.50 3.28
N PHE A 59 2.24 -32.87 3.29
CA PHE A 59 3.52 -33.56 3.21
C PHE A 59 4.06 -33.82 4.61
N GLU A 60 4.44 -35.06 4.90
CA GLU A 60 5.22 -35.39 6.11
C GLU A 60 6.72 -35.12 5.86
N ALA A 61 7.10 -33.84 5.74
CA ALA A 61 8.49 -33.40 5.55
C ALA A 61 8.94 -32.47 6.70
N PRO A 62 10.24 -32.43 7.06
CA PRO A 62 10.76 -31.49 8.04
C PRO A 62 10.55 -30.02 7.62
N GLU A 63 10.21 -29.16 8.58
CA GLU A 63 10.13 -27.71 8.39
C GLU A 63 11.52 -27.08 8.55
N SER A 64 12.22 -26.88 7.43
CA SER A 64 13.57 -26.28 7.42
C SER A 64 13.77 -25.25 6.30
N ILE A 65 12.67 -24.84 5.65
CA ILE A 65 12.65 -23.70 4.72
C ILE A 65 12.10 -22.50 5.49
N LYS A 66 12.84 -21.39 5.45
CA LYS A 66 12.35 -20.08 5.87
C LYS A 66 11.80 -19.36 4.65
N ILE A 67 10.58 -18.83 4.74
CA ILE A 67 10.06 -17.91 3.73
C ILE A 67 10.46 -16.48 4.13
N GLU A 68 11.07 -15.75 3.22
CA GLU A 68 11.42 -14.33 3.33
C GLU A 68 10.61 -13.51 2.31
N GLY A 69 10.45 -12.21 2.57
CA GLY A 69 9.68 -11.29 1.69
C GLY A 69 8.18 -11.20 1.99
N VAL A 70 7.69 -11.91 3.01
CA VAL A 70 6.31 -11.69 3.48
C VAL A 70 6.21 -10.31 4.14
N ALA A 71 5.28 -9.50 3.65
CA ALA A 71 4.99 -8.19 4.23
C ALA A 71 4.12 -8.32 5.48
N ASP A 72 4.12 -7.30 6.33
CA ASP A 72 3.20 -7.20 7.47
C ASP A 72 1.73 -7.21 6.98
N HIS A 73 1.43 -6.35 6.01
CA HIS A 73 0.20 -6.37 5.22
C HIS A 73 0.44 -6.03 3.75
N TYR A 74 -0.58 -6.29 2.95
CA TYR A 74 -0.71 -5.96 1.54
C TYR A 74 -1.99 -5.16 1.32
N HIS A 75 -2.03 -4.32 0.31
CA HIS A 75 -3.27 -3.81 -0.27
C HIS A 75 -3.78 -4.78 -1.35
N THR A 76 -5.08 -4.78 -1.62
CA THR A 76 -5.67 -5.62 -2.66
C THR A 76 -5.05 -5.28 -4.02
N GLY A 77 -4.47 -6.27 -4.68
CA GLY A 77 -3.79 -6.13 -5.96
C GLY A 77 -2.28 -5.93 -5.84
N ASP A 78 -1.73 -5.84 -4.63
CA ASP A 78 -0.28 -5.77 -4.43
C ASP A 78 0.41 -7.03 -4.95
N ALA A 79 1.61 -6.83 -5.51
CA ALA A 79 2.47 -7.93 -5.86
C ALA A 79 3.03 -8.60 -4.58
N ILE A 80 2.88 -9.92 -4.52
CA ILE A 80 3.49 -10.76 -3.49
C ILE A 80 4.77 -11.35 -4.09
N GLU A 81 5.92 -11.09 -3.47
CA GLU A 81 7.20 -11.68 -3.85
C GLU A 81 7.83 -12.36 -2.63
N LEU A 82 7.97 -13.68 -2.68
CA LEU A 82 8.53 -14.47 -1.57
C LEU A 82 9.75 -15.25 -2.03
N THR A 83 10.69 -15.49 -1.13
CA THR A 83 11.86 -16.35 -1.37
C THR A 83 11.93 -17.45 -0.30
N ALA A 84 12.05 -18.69 -0.76
CA ALA A 84 12.29 -19.85 0.08
C ALA A 84 13.80 -20.02 0.32
N VAL A 85 14.23 -19.90 1.57
CA VAL A 85 15.64 -19.96 1.97
C VAL A 85 15.90 -21.20 2.81
N LEU A 86 16.96 -21.92 2.46
CA LEU A 86 17.44 -23.09 3.20
C LEU A 86 18.62 -22.74 4.10
N ASP A 87 18.65 -23.34 5.29
CA ASP A 87 19.80 -23.23 6.20
C ASP A 87 21.03 -24.01 5.71
N GLU A 88 20.82 -25.09 4.94
CA GLU A 88 21.88 -25.95 4.41
C GLU A 88 21.81 -26.01 2.88
N GLU A 89 22.98 -25.95 2.21
CA GLU A 89 23.04 -26.13 0.76
C GLU A 89 22.54 -27.52 0.36
N THR A 90 21.75 -27.55 -0.70
CA THR A 90 21.18 -28.78 -1.28
C THR A 90 21.49 -28.85 -2.77
N GLU A 91 21.51 -30.07 -3.31
CA GLU A 91 21.59 -30.30 -4.75
C GLU A 91 20.21 -30.35 -5.43
N TYR A 92 19.13 -30.33 -4.65
CA TYR A 92 17.76 -30.36 -5.16
C TYR A 92 17.29 -28.97 -5.58
N ASP A 93 16.62 -28.90 -6.73
CA ASP A 93 16.06 -27.68 -7.32
C ASP A 93 14.58 -27.84 -7.74
N HIS A 94 13.92 -28.91 -7.29
CA HIS A 94 12.53 -29.23 -7.63
C HIS A 94 11.57 -28.56 -6.64
N TRP A 95 11.34 -27.26 -6.81
CA TRP A 95 10.47 -26.48 -5.95
C TRP A 95 9.01 -26.55 -6.37
N HIS A 96 8.11 -26.56 -5.39
CA HIS A 96 6.70 -26.33 -5.59
C HIS A 96 6.14 -25.44 -4.48
N TRP A 97 5.30 -24.50 -4.88
CA TRP A 97 4.53 -23.67 -3.96
C TRP A 97 3.09 -24.15 -3.86
N TYR A 98 2.54 -24.05 -2.66
CA TYR A 98 1.17 -24.43 -2.37
C TYR A 98 0.43 -23.31 -1.66
N SER A 99 -0.86 -23.19 -1.91
CA SER A 99 -1.74 -22.27 -1.20
C SER A 99 -3.02 -22.94 -0.71
N ARG A 100 -3.68 -22.34 0.29
CA ARG A 100 -5.05 -22.69 0.72
C ARG A 100 -5.73 -21.48 1.36
N GLU A 101 -7.04 -21.36 1.22
CA GLU A 101 -7.78 -20.19 1.73
C GLU A 101 -8.04 -20.27 3.24
N SER A 102 -7.97 -21.46 3.84
CA SER A 102 -8.06 -21.62 5.29
C SER A 102 -7.46 -22.94 5.77
N ALA A 103 -7.24 -23.04 7.09
CA ALA A 103 -6.71 -24.25 7.71
C ALA A 103 -7.59 -25.51 7.54
N ASP A 104 -8.89 -25.33 7.22
CA ASP A 104 -9.84 -26.41 6.98
C ASP A 104 -9.86 -26.89 5.51
N GLU A 105 -9.16 -26.18 4.62
CA GLU A 105 -9.05 -26.54 3.20
C GLU A 105 -7.79 -27.35 2.89
N GLU A 106 -7.87 -28.09 1.78
CA GLU A 106 -6.74 -28.85 1.26
C GLU A 106 -5.74 -27.91 0.57
N TRP A 107 -4.45 -28.21 0.70
CA TRP A 107 -3.42 -27.49 -0.04
C TRP A 107 -3.59 -27.70 -1.55
N GLU A 108 -3.53 -26.62 -2.32
CA GLU A 108 -3.53 -26.65 -3.78
C GLU A 108 -2.16 -26.22 -4.30
N VAL A 109 -1.69 -26.87 -5.38
CA VAL A 109 -0.41 -26.48 -6.01
C VAL A 109 -0.60 -25.19 -6.81
N VAL A 110 0.28 -24.22 -6.61
CA VAL A 110 0.28 -22.98 -7.38
C VAL A 110 1.02 -23.22 -8.69
N SER A 111 0.27 -23.29 -9.79
CA SER A 111 0.81 -23.60 -11.11
C SER A 111 1.81 -22.53 -11.59
N GLY A 112 2.97 -22.96 -12.11
CA GLY A 112 3.99 -22.08 -12.67
C GLY A 112 5.00 -21.50 -11.66
N GLN A 113 4.87 -21.84 -10.38
CA GLN A 113 5.80 -21.47 -9.32
C GLN A 113 6.72 -22.66 -8.99
N GLU A 114 7.77 -22.85 -9.80
CA GLU A 114 8.66 -24.03 -9.77
C GLU A 114 10.12 -23.68 -9.38
N THR A 115 10.34 -22.49 -8.81
CA THR A 115 11.64 -22.03 -8.32
C THR A 115 11.58 -21.77 -6.81
N ASP A 116 12.72 -21.41 -6.23
CA ASP A 116 12.84 -20.92 -4.86
C ASP A 116 12.16 -19.57 -4.62
N THR A 117 11.55 -18.98 -5.65
CA THR A 117 10.82 -17.71 -5.57
C THR A 117 9.35 -17.91 -5.89
N PHE A 118 8.48 -17.21 -5.17
CA PHE A 118 7.06 -17.12 -5.44
C PHE A 118 6.71 -15.72 -5.91
N THR A 119 5.88 -15.62 -6.95
CA THR A 119 5.22 -14.37 -7.35
C THR A 119 3.70 -14.54 -7.39
N GLY A 120 2.98 -13.58 -6.84
CA GLY A 120 1.51 -13.61 -6.79
C GLY A 120 0.91 -12.22 -6.68
N GLU A 121 -0.42 -12.17 -6.56
CA GLU A 121 -1.18 -10.94 -6.34
C GLU A 121 -2.05 -11.12 -5.09
N ALA A 122 -2.02 -10.14 -4.19
CA ALA A 122 -2.80 -10.14 -2.97
C ALA A 122 -4.29 -9.95 -3.29
N THR A 123 -5.04 -11.06 -3.33
CA THR A 123 -6.46 -11.08 -3.73
C THR A 123 -7.37 -11.76 -2.70
N ILE A 124 -6.80 -12.51 -1.77
CA ILE A 124 -7.51 -13.28 -0.75
C ILE A 124 -6.84 -12.99 0.60
N ASP A 125 -7.58 -12.31 1.48
CA ASP A 125 -7.15 -12.09 2.86
C ASP A 125 -7.12 -13.43 3.62
N GLY A 126 -6.04 -13.68 4.35
CA GLY A 126 -5.81 -14.91 5.09
C GLY A 126 -5.29 -16.08 4.24
N LEU A 127 -4.94 -15.86 2.97
CA LEU A 127 -4.37 -16.92 2.11
C LEU A 127 -3.08 -17.46 2.73
N GLU A 128 -3.04 -18.76 2.99
CA GLU A 128 -1.83 -19.41 3.47
C GLU A 128 -0.99 -19.89 2.29
N ILE A 129 0.33 -19.68 2.34
CA ILE A 129 1.29 -20.08 1.32
C ILE A 129 2.43 -20.87 1.97
N LYS A 130 2.87 -21.97 1.33
CA LYS A 130 4.07 -22.72 1.74
C LYS A 130 4.91 -23.15 0.55
N ALA A 131 6.20 -23.35 0.79
CA ALA A 131 7.14 -23.93 -0.17
C ALA A 131 7.49 -25.36 0.22
N VAL A 132 7.65 -26.23 -0.78
CA VAL A 132 8.12 -27.61 -0.62
C VAL A 132 9.20 -27.89 -1.65
N LEU A 133 10.30 -28.47 -1.19
CA LEU A 133 11.40 -28.92 -2.03
C LEU A 133 11.37 -30.44 -2.13
N PHE A 134 11.40 -30.96 -3.36
CA PHE A 134 11.36 -32.39 -3.63
C PHE A 134 12.73 -32.93 -4.00
N ASP A 135 12.98 -34.19 -3.69
CA ASP A 135 14.19 -34.90 -4.13
C ASP A 135 14.06 -35.46 -5.57
N HIS A 136 15.09 -36.18 -6.02
CA HIS A 136 15.11 -36.79 -7.36
C HIS A 136 14.07 -37.90 -7.58
N ASP A 137 13.53 -38.48 -6.51
CA ASP A 137 12.49 -39.50 -6.56
C ASP A 137 11.07 -38.87 -6.52
N HIS A 138 10.98 -37.53 -6.49
CA HIS A 138 9.75 -36.74 -6.30
C HIS A 138 9.09 -36.98 -4.94
N GLU A 139 9.88 -37.27 -3.91
CA GLU A 139 9.41 -37.29 -2.53
C GLU A 139 9.71 -35.93 -1.87
N ALA A 140 8.78 -35.43 -1.04
CA ALA A 140 8.97 -34.16 -0.35
C ALA A 140 10.15 -34.27 0.63
N ASN A 141 11.22 -33.51 0.36
CA ASN A 141 12.46 -33.55 1.13
C ASN A 141 12.36 -32.67 2.38
N VAL A 142 11.95 -31.41 2.19
CA VAL A 142 11.77 -30.39 3.23
C VAL A 142 10.65 -29.44 2.83
N GLN A 143 10.01 -28.81 3.81
CA GLN A 143 8.96 -27.80 3.58
C GLN A 143 9.18 -26.56 4.46
N SER A 144 8.41 -25.51 4.21
CA SER A 144 8.29 -24.36 5.10
C SER A 144 7.10 -24.52 6.04
N ALA A 145 7.11 -23.79 7.15
CA ALA A 145 5.85 -23.41 7.80
C ALA A 145 5.02 -22.53 6.84
N PRO A 146 3.68 -22.52 6.94
CA PRO A 146 2.87 -21.61 6.14
C PRO A 146 3.09 -20.15 6.58
N VAL A 147 3.17 -19.25 5.61
CA VAL A 147 3.00 -17.81 5.82
C VAL A 147 1.59 -17.40 5.44
N VAL A 148 1.11 -16.30 6.00
CA VAL A 148 -0.26 -15.80 5.76
C VAL A 148 -0.17 -14.47 5.03
N VAL A 149 -0.93 -14.32 3.95
CA VAL A 149 -1.16 -13.04 3.29
C VAL A 149 -2.23 -12.30 4.09
N VAL A 150 -1.87 -11.15 4.65
CA VAL A 150 -2.80 -10.25 5.34
C VAL A 150 -3.11 -9.08 4.41
N ILE A 151 -4.38 -8.86 4.08
CA ILE A 151 -4.82 -7.74 3.24
C ILE A 151 -5.49 -6.67 4.11
N ASP A 152 -5.04 -5.43 3.96
CA ASP A 152 -5.51 -4.28 4.73
C ASP A 152 -5.69 -3.04 3.83
N ASP A 153 -6.86 -2.93 3.18
CA ASP A 153 -7.24 -1.73 2.43
C ASP A 153 -7.91 -0.70 3.34
N HIS A 154 -7.14 -0.15 4.27
CA HIS A 154 -7.64 0.84 5.23
C HIS A 154 -8.17 2.15 4.60
N HIS A 155 -7.92 2.36 3.30
CA HIS A 155 -8.53 3.43 2.50
C HIS A 155 -9.92 3.06 1.92
N GLY A 156 -10.42 1.86 2.23
CA GLY A 156 -11.77 1.40 1.97
C GLY A 156 -11.97 0.64 0.65
N HIS A 157 -12.73 -0.46 0.69
CA HIS A 157 -13.05 -1.27 -0.48
C HIS A 157 -14.34 -0.83 -1.23
N ASP A 158 -15.21 -0.07 -0.59
CA ASP A 158 -16.46 0.44 -1.16
C ASP A 158 -16.37 1.93 -1.54
N GLU A 159 -17.39 2.43 -2.24
CA GLU A 159 -17.39 3.82 -2.73
C GLU A 159 -17.48 4.85 -1.59
N GLU A 160 -18.22 4.54 -0.53
CA GLU A 160 -18.42 5.44 0.61
C GLU A 160 -17.13 5.60 1.41
N SER A 161 -16.48 4.49 1.74
CA SER A 161 -15.20 4.50 2.49
C SER A 161 -14.10 5.26 1.73
N ARG A 162 -13.99 5.06 0.42
CA ARG A 162 -13.03 5.83 -0.42
C ARG A 162 -13.36 7.33 -0.46
N GLN A 163 -14.64 7.69 -0.51
CA GLN A 163 -15.04 9.09 -0.47
C GLN A 163 -14.67 9.74 0.87
N ILE A 164 -14.91 9.03 1.98
CA ILE A 164 -14.52 9.48 3.33
C ILE A 164 -13.00 9.70 3.40
N TYR A 165 -12.21 8.71 2.98
CA TYR A 165 -10.75 8.77 2.97
C TYR A 165 -10.22 9.97 2.15
N GLN A 166 -10.87 10.28 1.03
CA GLN A 166 -10.57 11.45 0.18
C GLN A 166 -11.11 12.78 0.74
N GLY A 167 -11.75 12.79 1.90
CA GLY A 167 -12.27 13.98 2.57
C GLY A 167 -13.65 14.43 2.07
N TYR A 168 -14.47 13.52 1.53
CA TYR A 168 -15.83 13.78 1.08
C TYR A 168 -16.84 13.03 1.96
N PHE A 169 -17.35 13.71 2.99
CA PHE A 169 -18.31 13.16 3.95
C PHE A 169 -19.26 14.24 4.49
N GLU A 170 -20.39 13.81 5.04
CA GLU A 170 -21.37 14.63 5.75
C GLU A 170 -21.04 14.76 7.24
N ASP A 171 -21.33 15.91 7.87
CA ASP A 171 -21.06 16.14 9.30
C ASP A 171 -21.75 15.11 10.21
N SER A 172 -22.88 14.57 9.77
CA SER A 172 -23.64 13.56 10.52
C SER A 172 -23.01 12.16 10.49
N GLN A 173 -22.00 11.94 9.66
CA GLN A 173 -21.22 10.69 9.64
C GLN A 173 -20.04 10.73 10.62
N VAL A 174 -19.69 11.90 11.16
CA VAL A 174 -18.55 12.05 12.07
C VAL A 174 -18.98 11.66 13.49
N GLU A 175 -18.22 10.76 14.11
CA GLU A 175 -18.43 10.29 15.47
C GLU A 175 -17.19 10.57 16.35
N ASP A 176 -17.41 10.68 17.66
CA ASP A 176 -16.30 10.79 18.62
C ASP A 176 -15.42 9.53 18.59
N ARG A 177 -14.12 9.69 18.83
CA ARG A 177 -13.12 8.61 18.91
C ARG A 177 -12.38 8.64 20.24
N GLU A 178 -11.95 7.47 20.70
CA GLU A 178 -11.17 7.31 21.94
C GLU A 178 -9.67 7.25 21.62
N LEU A 179 -8.81 7.58 22.58
CA LEU A 179 -7.35 7.57 22.35
C LEU A 179 -6.82 6.17 22.02
N SER A 180 -7.54 5.12 22.42
CA SER A 180 -7.24 3.72 22.11
C SER A 180 -7.26 3.42 20.61
N ASP A 181 -7.97 4.21 19.81
CA ASP A 181 -7.96 4.07 18.35
C ASP A 181 -6.55 4.31 17.76
N TRP A 182 -5.64 4.96 18.51
CA TRP A 182 -4.24 5.16 18.15
C TRP A 182 -3.28 4.39 19.08
N GLU A 183 -3.78 3.44 19.89
CA GLU A 183 -2.93 2.61 20.76
C GLU A 183 -1.89 1.86 19.94
N GLY A 184 -0.63 1.88 20.38
CA GLY A 184 0.45 1.24 19.66
C GLY A 184 1.80 1.91 19.81
N ASP A 185 2.77 1.38 19.06
CA ASP A 185 4.14 1.86 19.00
C ASP A 185 4.41 2.40 17.60
N TRP A 186 4.80 3.66 17.48
CA TRP A 186 4.76 4.40 16.23
C TRP A 186 6.10 5.05 15.88
N GLN A 187 6.52 4.96 14.63
CA GLN A 187 7.76 5.55 14.10
C GLN A 187 7.47 6.69 13.11
N SER A 188 8.28 7.75 13.17
CA SER A 188 8.22 8.85 12.21
C SER A 188 8.70 8.40 10.82
N VAL A 189 8.04 8.87 9.76
CA VAL A 189 8.49 8.64 8.37
C VAL A 189 9.60 9.60 7.93
N TYR A 190 9.90 10.62 8.73
CA TYR A 190 10.88 11.65 8.35
C TYR A 190 12.31 11.12 8.11
N PRO A 191 12.84 10.17 8.91
CA PRO A 191 14.13 9.56 8.63
C PRO A 191 14.21 8.88 7.25
N TYR A 192 13.15 8.19 6.83
CA TYR A 192 13.06 7.52 5.52
C TYR A 192 13.00 8.52 4.35
N LEU A 193 12.38 9.69 4.57
CA LEU A 193 12.44 10.78 3.60
C LEU A 193 13.89 11.30 3.44
N LEU A 194 14.62 11.44 4.56
CA LEU A 194 15.98 12.00 4.57
C LEU A 194 17.03 11.05 3.98
N SER A 195 16.90 9.73 4.20
CA SER A 195 17.74 8.70 3.57
C SER A 195 17.52 8.60 2.06
N GLY A 196 16.31 8.93 1.60
CA GLY A 196 15.90 8.83 0.21
C GLY A 196 15.08 7.58 -0.10
N ASP A 197 14.72 6.81 0.92
CA ASP A 197 13.97 5.56 0.78
C ASP A 197 12.56 5.81 0.22
N LEU A 198 11.98 6.99 0.51
CA LEU A 198 10.68 7.40 -0.03
C LEU A 198 10.74 8.02 -1.46
N ASP A 199 11.90 8.01 -2.13
CA ASP A 199 12.04 8.67 -3.43
C ASP A 199 11.13 8.05 -4.50
N GLU A 200 10.94 6.74 -4.49
CA GLU A 200 10.04 6.06 -5.43
C GLU A 200 8.57 6.44 -5.23
N VAL A 201 8.15 6.71 -3.99
CA VAL A 201 6.80 7.22 -3.69
C VAL A 201 6.57 8.56 -4.38
N PHE A 202 7.56 9.47 -4.32
CA PHE A 202 7.44 10.79 -4.95
C PHE A 202 7.53 10.72 -6.47
N GLU A 203 8.31 9.78 -7.02
CA GLU A 203 8.31 9.48 -8.45
C GLU A 203 6.95 8.96 -8.91
N HIS A 204 6.37 8.00 -8.19
CA HIS A 204 5.03 7.47 -8.47
C HIS A 204 3.95 8.56 -8.43
N LYS A 205 3.93 9.38 -7.37
CA LYS A 205 2.98 10.52 -7.28
C LYS A 205 3.14 11.53 -8.42
N ALA A 206 4.34 11.67 -8.99
CA ALA A 206 4.58 12.57 -10.12
C ALA A 206 4.06 12.04 -11.47
N GLU A 207 3.76 10.74 -11.59
CA GLU A 207 3.24 10.14 -12.83
C GLU A 207 1.85 10.68 -13.18
N ASP A 208 0.97 10.78 -12.18
CA ASP A 208 -0.40 11.28 -12.31
C ASP A 208 -0.66 12.62 -11.60
N GLY A 209 0.38 13.19 -10.98
CA GLY A 209 0.32 14.39 -10.15
C GLY A 209 0.44 15.73 -10.87
N ASP A 210 0.36 16.82 -10.09
CA ASP A 210 0.51 18.20 -10.57
C ASP A 210 1.92 18.79 -10.34
N LYS A 211 2.82 17.99 -9.75
CA LYS A 211 4.20 18.37 -9.38
C LYS A 211 5.20 17.36 -9.91
N THR A 212 6.44 17.79 -10.00
CA THR A 212 7.59 16.88 -10.19
C THR A 212 7.92 16.12 -8.90
N ALA A 213 8.63 15.00 -9.00
CA ALA A 213 9.09 14.24 -7.83
C ALA A 213 9.88 15.11 -6.84
N ASP A 214 10.77 15.99 -7.33
CA ASP A 214 11.52 16.95 -6.49
C ASP A 214 10.61 17.95 -5.75
N GLU A 215 9.53 18.39 -6.38
CA GLU A 215 8.56 19.30 -5.79
C GLU A 215 7.67 18.58 -4.76
N TYR A 216 7.30 17.32 -5.02
CA TYR A 216 6.66 16.46 -4.00
C TYR A 216 7.59 16.23 -2.81
N LYS A 217 8.83 15.82 -3.04
CA LYS A 217 9.81 15.62 -1.97
C LYS A 217 9.96 16.88 -1.11
N GLN A 218 10.05 18.07 -1.71
CA GLN A 218 10.08 19.34 -0.97
C GLN A 218 8.82 19.61 -0.17
N TYR A 219 7.64 19.34 -0.75
CA TYR A 219 6.36 19.47 -0.06
C TYR A 219 6.29 18.54 1.17
N TYR A 220 6.60 17.26 0.99
CA TYR A 220 6.61 16.26 2.07
C TYR A 220 7.74 16.49 3.08
N THR A 221 8.86 17.10 2.69
CA THR A 221 9.92 17.48 3.65
C THR A 221 9.38 18.44 4.69
N VAL A 222 8.60 19.45 4.27
CA VAL A 222 7.98 20.42 5.20
C VAL A 222 6.90 19.76 6.04
N GLY A 223 6.11 18.87 5.43
CA GLY A 223 5.06 18.12 6.10
C GLY A 223 5.59 17.22 7.22
N TYR A 224 6.58 16.37 6.90
CA TYR A 224 7.05 15.30 7.79
C TYR A 224 8.11 15.71 8.80
N GLU A 225 8.77 16.86 8.63
CA GLU A 225 9.86 17.30 9.52
C GLU A 225 9.44 17.19 11.00
N THR A 226 10.24 16.53 11.82
CA THR A 226 10.01 16.41 13.27
C THR A 226 11.28 15.91 13.93
N ASP A 227 11.48 16.30 15.20
CA ASP A 227 12.51 15.73 16.07
C ASP A 227 11.95 14.61 16.97
N VAL A 228 10.63 14.35 16.93
CA VAL A 228 9.95 13.26 17.65
C VAL A 228 9.94 12.02 16.76
N ASP A 229 10.93 11.16 16.94
CA ASP A 229 11.17 10.00 16.07
C ASP A 229 10.24 8.82 16.35
N ARG A 230 9.73 8.72 17.59
CA ARG A 230 8.87 7.61 18.03
C ARG A 230 7.81 8.09 19.01
N ILE A 231 6.65 7.47 18.98
CA ILE A 231 5.53 7.72 19.89
C ILE A 231 4.99 6.38 20.39
N ILE A 232 4.80 6.24 21.70
CA ILE A 232 4.05 5.10 22.27
C ILE A 232 2.75 5.63 22.86
N ILE A 233 1.65 4.96 22.54
CA ILE A 233 0.31 5.27 23.05
C ILE A 233 -0.21 4.00 23.73
N GLU A 234 -0.46 4.05 25.04
CA GLU A 234 -0.98 2.93 25.82
C GLU A 234 -1.73 3.49 27.04
N ASP A 235 -2.90 2.94 27.38
CA ASP A 235 -3.65 3.29 28.60
C ASP A 235 -3.89 4.82 28.79
N ASN A 236 -4.22 5.53 27.70
CA ASN A 236 -4.34 7.00 27.61
C ASN A 236 -3.06 7.81 27.86
N ILE A 237 -1.90 7.15 27.94
CA ILE A 237 -0.60 7.79 28.08
C ILE A 237 0.03 7.88 26.70
N VAL A 238 0.43 9.09 26.32
CA VAL A 238 1.22 9.35 25.11
C VAL A 238 2.65 9.65 25.53
N THR A 239 3.61 8.90 24.98
CA THR A 239 5.04 9.05 25.25
C THR A 239 5.76 9.48 23.99
N PHE A 240 6.39 10.65 24.01
CA PHE A 240 7.22 11.18 22.94
C PHE A 240 8.68 10.82 23.17
N PHE A 241 9.33 10.31 22.13
CA PHE A 241 10.77 10.09 22.08
C PHE A 241 11.39 11.11 21.13
N GLU A 242 12.11 12.08 21.69
CA GLU A 242 12.75 13.17 20.96
C GLU A 242 14.26 13.11 21.21
N ASN A 243 15.03 12.68 20.23
CA ASN A 243 16.45 12.39 20.37
C ASN A 243 16.73 11.40 21.53
N ASP A 244 17.51 11.82 22.55
CA ASP A 244 17.83 11.03 23.75
C ASP A 244 16.83 11.28 24.92
N ASN A 245 15.76 12.04 24.69
CA ASN A 245 14.79 12.41 25.72
C ASN A 245 13.46 11.69 25.54
N GLU A 246 12.80 11.46 26.67
CA GLU A 246 11.49 10.83 26.77
C GLU A 246 10.58 11.72 27.61
N TYR A 247 9.39 12.01 27.10
CA TYR A 247 8.35 12.78 27.77
C TYR A 247 7.03 12.03 27.70
N ALA A 248 6.27 11.99 28.78
CA ALA A 248 5.01 11.26 28.82
C ALA A 248 3.90 12.08 29.47
N GLY A 249 2.69 11.93 28.95
CA GLY A 249 1.50 12.64 29.43
C GLY A 249 0.24 11.79 29.30
N GLU A 250 -0.62 11.87 30.31
CA GLU A 250 -1.99 11.36 30.28
C GLU A 250 -2.89 12.38 29.59
N TYR A 251 -3.68 11.92 28.62
CA TYR A 251 -4.55 12.77 27.81
C TYR A 251 -6.02 12.34 27.95
N GLU A 252 -6.91 13.33 27.96
CA GLU A 252 -8.36 13.13 27.86
C GLU A 252 -8.89 13.76 26.58
N SER A 253 -9.95 13.17 26.01
CA SER A 253 -10.61 13.70 24.81
C SER A 253 -11.16 15.12 25.07
N ASP A 254 -10.89 16.02 24.13
CA ASP A 254 -11.44 17.39 24.03
C ASP A 254 -12.33 17.54 22.78
N GLY A 255 -12.87 16.42 22.29
CA GLY A 255 -13.76 16.33 21.12
C GLY A 255 -13.02 16.36 19.78
N TYR A 256 -13.73 16.77 18.74
CA TYR A 256 -13.20 16.87 17.38
C TYR A 256 -13.59 18.18 16.69
N GLU A 257 -12.87 18.53 15.62
CA GLU A 257 -13.17 19.65 14.74
C GLU A 257 -13.14 19.21 13.28
N ILE A 258 -14.13 19.63 12.50
CA ILE A 258 -14.18 19.35 11.06
C ILE A 258 -13.60 20.54 10.30
N LEU A 259 -12.53 20.30 9.54
CA LEU A 259 -11.88 21.28 8.70
C LEU A 259 -12.34 21.15 7.25
N THR A 260 -12.41 22.29 6.55
CA THR A 260 -12.65 22.35 5.12
C THR A 260 -11.47 23.05 4.46
N TYR A 261 -10.77 22.35 3.57
CA TYR A 261 -9.57 22.84 2.91
C TYR A 261 -9.91 23.66 1.66
N GLU A 262 -8.93 24.40 1.13
CA GLU A 262 -9.12 25.27 -0.03
C GLU A 262 -9.59 24.51 -1.29
N ALA A 263 -9.13 23.27 -1.46
CA ALA A 263 -9.54 22.40 -2.56
C ALA A 263 -10.97 21.85 -2.40
N GLY A 264 -11.61 22.05 -1.25
CA GLY A 264 -12.99 21.65 -0.96
C GLY A 264 -13.13 20.27 -0.32
N ASN A 265 -12.06 19.47 -0.30
CA ASN A 265 -11.97 18.29 0.56
C ASN A 265 -11.90 18.70 2.04
N ARG A 266 -12.19 17.75 2.92
CA ARG A 266 -12.37 17.96 4.35
C ARG A 266 -11.51 16.99 5.15
N GLY A 267 -11.30 17.29 6.42
CA GLY A 267 -10.63 16.39 7.37
C GLY A 267 -11.19 16.58 8.76
N VAL A 268 -10.98 15.61 9.64
CA VAL A 268 -11.38 15.67 11.05
C VAL A 268 -10.12 15.70 11.91
N ARG A 269 -10.05 16.64 12.85
CA ARG A 269 -9.03 16.68 13.91
C ARG A 269 -9.65 16.12 15.18
N PHE A 270 -9.13 15.01 15.68
CA PHE A 270 -9.49 14.46 17.00
C PHE A 270 -8.55 15.01 18.05
N ILE A 271 -9.09 15.74 19.02
CA ILE A 271 -8.31 16.60 19.92
C ILE A 271 -8.26 15.96 21.29
N PHE A 272 -7.07 15.93 21.87
CA PHE A 272 -6.85 15.47 23.22
C PHE A 272 -6.09 16.53 24.02
N LYS A 273 -6.45 16.66 25.29
CA LYS A 273 -5.88 17.63 26.23
C LYS A 273 -5.11 16.93 27.34
N LEU A 274 -3.93 17.44 27.63
CA LEU A 274 -3.08 16.95 28.71
C LEU A 274 -3.77 17.14 30.07
N VAL A 275 -3.80 16.07 30.88
CA VAL A 275 -4.35 16.05 32.23
C VAL A 275 -3.24 16.05 33.28
N ASP A 276 -2.24 15.20 33.09
CA ASP A 276 -1.04 15.08 33.91
C ASP A 276 0.14 14.64 33.02
N GLY A 277 1.37 14.99 33.37
CA GLY A 277 2.52 14.63 32.54
C GLY A 277 3.83 15.32 32.93
N SER A 278 4.91 14.93 32.25
CA SER A 278 6.23 15.53 32.43
C SER A 278 6.30 16.96 31.87
N ASP A 279 7.20 17.77 32.46
CA ASP A 279 7.61 19.05 31.87
C ASP A 279 8.10 18.80 30.44
N GLY A 280 7.47 19.45 29.44
CA GLY A 280 7.77 19.27 28.02
C GLY A 280 6.61 18.70 27.20
N MET A 281 5.62 18.07 27.84
CA MET A 281 4.44 17.60 27.12
C MET A 281 3.54 18.76 26.67
N PRO A 282 3.06 18.74 25.41
CA PRO A 282 2.19 19.77 24.86
C PRO A 282 0.81 19.75 25.53
N GLN A 283 0.20 20.92 25.76
CA GLN A 283 -1.15 20.95 26.37
C GLN A 283 -2.22 20.29 25.50
N TYR A 284 -2.04 20.30 24.18
CA TYR A 284 -2.95 19.70 23.22
C TYR A 284 -2.19 18.86 22.19
N ILE A 285 -2.79 17.73 21.83
CA ILE A 285 -2.43 16.95 20.64
C ILE A 285 -3.68 16.77 19.78
N GLN A 286 -3.51 16.71 18.46
CA GLN A 286 -4.59 16.52 17.50
C GLN A 286 -4.20 15.47 16.47
N PHE A 287 -5.02 14.44 16.32
CA PHE A 287 -4.83 13.38 15.34
C PHE A 287 -5.65 13.67 14.07
N SER A 288 -5.09 13.29 12.92
CA SER A 288 -5.77 13.21 11.63
C SER A 288 -5.23 12.00 10.86
N ASP A 289 -6.07 11.03 10.57
CA ASP A 289 -5.69 9.72 9.99
C ASP A 289 -6.66 9.26 8.89
N HIS A 290 -7.34 10.22 8.25
CA HIS A 290 -8.33 9.97 7.17
C HIS A 290 -9.63 9.27 7.61
N ASN A 291 -9.76 8.88 8.89
CA ASN A 291 -10.97 8.29 9.46
C ASN A 291 -11.84 9.34 10.16
N ILE A 292 -13.13 9.05 10.28
CA ILE A 292 -14.12 9.99 10.86
C ILE A 292 -15.01 9.38 11.95
N PHE A 293 -14.81 8.12 12.29
CA PHE A 293 -15.57 7.35 13.29
C PHE A 293 -14.65 6.29 13.95
N PRO A 294 -15.06 5.63 15.05
CA PRO A 294 -14.24 4.66 15.76
C PRO A 294 -13.68 3.55 14.88
N VAL A 295 -12.35 3.51 14.77
CA VAL A 295 -11.56 2.51 14.03
C VAL A 295 -10.11 2.64 14.48
N ASP A 296 -9.39 1.52 14.49
CA ASP A 296 -7.95 1.52 14.75
C ASP A 296 -7.22 2.27 13.62
N SER A 297 -6.23 3.06 13.97
CA SER A 297 -5.43 3.83 13.03
C SER A 297 -4.37 2.95 12.37
N HIS A 298 -4.09 3.19 11.09
CA HIS A 298 -3.03 2.49 10.34
C HIS A 298 -1.80 3.37 10.12
N HIS A 299 -2.02 4.68 10.05
CA HIS A 299 -1.01 5.73 10.13
C HIS A 299 -1.72 7.02 10.54
N PHE A 300 -0.99 8.01 11.05
CA PHE A 300 -1.61 9.30 11.37
C PHE A 300 -0.68 10.48 11.19
N HIS A 301 -1.30 11.66 11.03
CA HIS A 301 -0.68 12.96 11.22
C HIS A 301 -0.94 13.45 12.64
N LEU A 302 0.10 13.92 13.33
CA LEU A 302 -0.01 14.45 14.67
C LEU A 302 0.38 15.92 14.71
N TYR A 303 -0.46 16.72 15.37
CA TYR A 303 -0.22 18.13 15.62
C TYR A 303 -0.20 18.36 17.12
N TRP A 304 0.76 19.12 17.64
CA TRP A 304 0.87 19.33 19.08
C TRP A 304 1.38 20.71 19.46
N GLY A 305 0.93 21.20 20.60
CA GLY A 305 1.28 22.54 21.09
C GLY A 305 0.42 22.97 22.27
N ASP A 306 0.59 24.23 22.66
CA ASP A 306 -0.08 24.79 23.86
C ASP A 306 -1.36 25.59 23.54
N ASP A 307 -1.63 25.87 22.27
CA ASP A 307 -2.81 26.59 21.80
C ASP A 307 -3.65 25.70 20.86
N ARG A 308 -4.82 25.28 21.33
CA ARG A 308 -5.76 24.43 20.60
C ARG A 308 -6.21 25.04 19.27
N GLU A 309 -6.48 26.35 19.25
CA GLU A 309 -7.02 27.03 18.07
C GLU A 309 -5.92 27.23 17.01
N GLU A 310 -4.70 27.58 17.44
CA GLU A 310 -3.55 27.74 16.53
C GLU A 310 -3.22 26.43 15.78
N LEU A 311 -3.31 25.27 16.45
CA LEU A 311 -3.08 23.97 15.81
C LEU A 311 -4.09 23.64 14.71
N LEU A 312 -5.30 24.18 14.76
CA LEU A 312 -6.31 24.00 13.70
C LEU A 312 -6.01 24.85 12.47
N GLU A 313 -5.21 25.90 12.61
CA GLU A 313 -4.73 26.73 11.50
C GLU A 313 -3.50 26.12 10.82
N GLU A 314 -2.78 25.20 11.50
CA GLU A 314 -1.62 24.50 10.95
C GLU A 314 -2.04 23.42 9.94
N VAL A 315 -1.66 23.62 8.69
CA VAL A 315 -1.97 22.75 7.54
C VAL A 315 -0.75 22.47 6.66
N THR A 316 0.43 22.90 7.08
CA THR A 316 1.69 22.81 6.33
C THR A 316 2.67 21.82 6.93
N HIS A 317 2.69 21.72 8.25
CA HIS A 317 3.53 20.80 9.02
C HIS A 317 2.66 19.76 9.71
N TRP A 318 2.83 18.51 9.33
CA TRP A 318 2.00 17.37 9.71
C TRP A 318 2.88 16.12 9.88
N PRO A 319 3.69 16.08 10.94
CA PRO A 319 4.50 14.92 11.27
C PRO A 319 3.67 13.64 11.22
N THR A 320 4.21 12.64 10.52
CA THR A 320 3.46 11.44 10.13
C THR A 320 4.11 10.19 10.68
N TYR A 321 3.27 9.30 11.20
CA TYR A 321 3.71 8.14 11.95
C TYR A 321 3.03 6.87 11.45
N TYR A 322 3.81 5.80 11.36
CA TYR A 322 3.40 4.43 11.01
C TYR A 322 3.75 3.47 12.16
N PRO A 323 3.15 2.27 12.22
CA PRO A 323 3.52 1.27 13.21
C PRO A 323 5.03 0.97 13.19
N SER A 324 5.63 0.84 14.36
CA SER A 324 7.08 0.63 14.53
C SER A 324 7.56 -0.74 14.04
N GLU A 325 6.63 -1.66 13.78
CA GLU A 325 6.93 -2.99 13.24
C GLU A 325 7.10 -3.00 11.73
N LEU A 326 6.59 -1.98 11.02
CA LEU A 326 6.83 -1.84 9.59
C LEU A 326 8.30 -1.50 9.31
N ASP A 327 8.89 -2.20 8.36
CA ASP A 327 10.18 -1.82 7.80
C ASP A 327 10.01 -0.79 6.67
N GLU A 328 11.15 -0.40 6.08
CA GLU A 328 11.22 0.51 4.93
C GLU A 328 10.28 0.07 3.80
N ASP A 329 10.39 -1.20 3.39
CA ASP A 329 9.60 -1.76 2.29
C ASP A 329 8.10 -1.76 2.63
N GLY A 330 7.73 -2.03 3.89
CA GLY A 330 6.37 -1.93 4.40
C GLY A 330 5.80 -0.52 4.30
N ILE A 331 6.54 0.49 4.77
CA ILE A 331 6.12 1.90 4.71
C ILE A 331 5.97 2.34 3.24
N VAL A 332 6.94 2.01 2.40
CA VAL A 332 6.92 2.40 0.99
C VAL A 332 5.75 1.74 0.24
N ARG A 333 5.51 0.44 0.46
CA ARG A 333 4.36 -0.28 -0.12
C ARG A 333 3.05 0.40 0.26
N ASP A 334 2.86 0.73 1.53
CA ASP A 334 1.65 1.40 2.00
C ASP A 334 1.47 2.79 1.38
N MET A 335 2.56 3.58 1.33
CA MET A 335 2.54 4.91 0.74
C MET A 335 2.32 4.91 -0.78
N LEU A 336 2.65 3.83 -1.49
CA LEU A 336 2.37 3.65 -2.91
C LEU A 336 0.90 3.32 -3.19
N ALA A 337 0.19 2.75 -2.22
CA ALA A 337 -1.25 2.51 -2.30
C ALA A 337 -2.10 3.78 -2.09
N HIS A 338 -1.46 4.89 -1.67
CA HIS A 338 -2.07 6.20 -1.38
C HIS A 338 -1.69 7.26 -2.43
#